data_AF-A0A968QQY8-F1
#
_entry.id   AF-A0A968QQY8-F1
#
_cell.length_a   1.000
_cell.length_b   1.000
_cell.length_c   1.000
_cell.angle_alpha   90.00
_cell.angle_beta   90.00
_cell.angle_gamma   90.00
#
_symmetry.space_group_name_H-M   'P 1'
#
loop_
_entity.id
_entity.type
_entity.pdbx_description
1 polymer ?
#
loop_
_entity_poly.entity_id
_entity_poly.type
_entity_poly.pdbx_seq_one_letter_code
_entity_poly.pdbx_strand_id
1 'polypeptide(L)'
;MIEYYGKREIRIRISGGSKRDFMTIITHELDKIHDSYNRLKYNKMIPCNCRECKSSQNPHFYAFETLRRFRENGQPIQCQNSFEMVNVSGLMDDVFGRDRDYGKDEKVPDVIVNITNIGGDVSGSTMATGNRNVIKQG
;
A
#
# COMPACT_ATOMS: atom_id res chain seq x y z
N MET A 1 2.96 3.06 16.25
CA MET A 1 2.07 3.86 15.36
C MET A 1 2.61 5.28 15.39
N ILE A 2 2.97 5.85 14.24
CA ILE A 2 3.34 7.27 14.14
C ILE A 2 2.30 7.88 13.22
N GLU A 3 1.42 8.72 13.78
CA GLU A 3 0.49 9.53 13.00
C GLU A 3 1.26 10.72 12.42
N TYR A 4 1.21 10.88 11.09
CA TYR A 4 1.78 12.05 10.44
C TYR A 4 0.71 13.15 10.41
N TYR A 5 0.62 13.94 11.47
CA TYR A 5 -0.28 15.10 11.52
C TYR A 5 -0.06 16.00 10.28
N GLY A 6 -1.10 16.14 9.45
CA GLY A 6 -1.07 16.85 8.17
C GLY A 6 -1.07 15.95 6.93
N LYS A 7 -0.74 14.66 7.07
CA LYS A 7 -0.94 13.63 6.04
C LYS A 7 -2.11 12.76 6.44
N ARG A 8 -3.04 12.59 5.51
CA ARG A 8 -4.23 11.74 5.60
C ARG A 8 -3.84 10.24 5.52
N GLU A 9 -2.96 9.80 6.42
CA GLU A 9 -2.22 8.54 6.32
C GLU A 9 -1.92 7.93 7.69
N ILE A 10 -2.19 6.64 7.85
CA ILE A 10 -1.78 5.82 9.00
C ILE A 10 -0.72 4.82 8.53
N ARG A 11 0.49 4.87 9.12
CA ARG A 11 1.55 3.88 8.87
C ARG A 11 1.65 2.88 10.01
N ILE A 12 1.50 1.60 9.68
CA ILE A 12 1.54 0.49 10.63
C ILE A 12 2.82 -0.30 10.41
N ARG A 13 3.66 -0.35 11.44
CA ARG A 13 4.90 -1.15 11.46
C ARG A 13 4.81 -2.13 12.63
N ILE A 14 5.05 -3.41 12.37
CA ILE A 14 4.98 -4.45 13.39
C ILE A 14 6.25 -5.31 13.33
N SER A 15 6.88 -5.51 14.48
CA SER A 15 8.01 -6.41 14.67
C SER A 15 7.66 -7.50 15.69
N GLY A 16 8.37 -8.63 15.65
CA GLY A 16 8.15 -9.79 16.55
C GLY A 16 7.63 -11.04 15.83
N GLY A 17 7.36 -12.10 16.60
CA GLY A 17 6.98 -13.42 16.07
C GLY A 17 5.57 -13.44 15.45
N SER A 18 4.57 -12.91 16.15
CA SER A 18 3.14 -12.96 15.77
C SER A 18 2.64 -11.73 15.00
N LYS A 19 3.54 -11.08 14.27
CA LYS A 19 3.27 -9.82 13.55
C LYS A 19 2.21 -9.91 12.46
N ARG A 20 2.05 -11.09 11.82
CA ARG A 20 0.99 -11.34 10.83
C ARG A 20 -0.38 -11.32 11.49
N ASP A 21 -0.56 -12.11 12.54
CA ASP A 21 -1.81 -12.16 13.31
C ASP A 21 -2.17 -10.78 13.86
N PHE A 22 -1.17 -10.06 14.38
CA PHE A 22 -1.40 -8.72 14.91
C PHE A 22 -1.75 -7.72 13.81
N MET A 23 -1.15 -7.81 12.63
CA MET A 23 -1.52 -7.01 11.46
C MET A 23 -2.98 -7.29 11.05
N THR A 24 -3.40 -8.55 11.07
CA THR A 24 -4.78 -8.95 10.76
C THR A 24 -5.76 -8.34 11.75
N ILE A 25 -5.48 -8.41 13.05
CA ILE A 25 -6.32 -7.81 14.11
C ILE A 25 -6.39 -6.29 13.94
N ILE A 26 -5.24 -5.62 13.80
CA ILE A 26 -5.20 -4.16 13.63
C ILE A 26 -5.99 -3.73 12.39
N THR A 27 -5.80 -4.43 11.26
CA THR A 27 -6.51 -4.12 10.02
C THR A 27 -8.01 -4.32 10.18
N HIS A 28 -8.44 -5.38 10.87
CA HIS A 28 -9.86 -5.63 11.15
C HIS A 28 -10.49 -4.51 11.99
N GLU A 29 -9.83 -4.09 13.07
CA GLU A 29 -10.35 -3.01 13.93
C GLU A 29 -10.34 -1.65 13.22
N LEU A 30 -9.33 -1.37 12.39
CA LEU A 30 -9.31 -0.16 11.57
C LEU A 30 -10.42 -0.17 10.51
N ASP A 31 -10.65 -1.30 9.84
CA ASP A 31 -11.75 -1.46 8.88
C ASP A 31 -13.10 -1.19 9.58
N LYS A 32 -13.33 -1.78 10.76
CA LYS A 32 -14.54 -1.54 11.57
C LYS A 32 -14.73 -0.09 11.99
N ILE A 33 -13.66 0.58 12.42
CA ILE A 33 -13.71 2.02 12.75
C ILE A 33 -14.06 2.82 11.50
N HIS A 34 -13.41 2.57 10.37
CA HIS A 34 -13.67 3.31 9.14
C HIS A 34 -15.09 3.09 8.60
N ASP A 35 -15.62 1.87 8.70
CA ASP A 35 -16.98 1.52 8.28
C ASP A 35 -18.05 2.25 9.11
N SER A 36 -17.72 2.69 10.33
CA SER A 36 -18.62 3.50 11.15
C SER A 36 -18.81 4.93 10.62
N TYR A 37 -18.00 5.38 9.65
CA TYR A 37 -18.06 6.72 9.05
C TYR A 37 -18.59 6.69 7.61
N ASN A 38 -19.85 7.09 7.41
CA ASN A 38 -20.57 7.02 6.13
C ASN A 38 -19.91 7.71 4.90
N ARG A 39 -18.97 8.64 5.12
CA ARG A 39 -18.33 9.42 4.03
C ARG A 39 -16.82 9.24 3.95
N LEU A 40 -16.26 8.38 4.80
CA LEU A 40 -14.84 8.10 4.82
C LEU A 40 -14.51 7.14 3.68
N LYS A 41 -13.53 7.49 2.86
CA LYS A 41 -12.95 6.57 1.88
C LYS A 41 -11.52 6.31 2.30
N TYR A 42 -11.06 5.08 2.16
CA TYR A 42 -9.68 4.74 2.49
C TYR A 42 -9.17 3.66 1.55
N ASN A 43 -7.84 3.63 1.37
CA ASN A 43 -7.14 2.62 0.61
C ASN A 43 -6.07 1.98 1.50
N LYS A 44 -6.04 0.65 1.52
CA LYS A 44 -4.95 -0.12 2.11
C LYS A 44 -3.85 -0.29 1.07
N MET A 45 -2.60 -0.02 1.45
CA MET A 45 -1.43 -0.06 0.58
C MET A 45 -0.41 -1.05 1.15
N ILE A 46 0.09 -1.93 0.28
CA ILE A 46 1.09 -2.95 0.60
C ILE A 46 2.42 -2.59 -0.07
N PRO A 47 3.53 -2.56 0.66
CA PRO A 47 4.86 -2.31 0.13
C PRO A 47 5.34 -3.50 -0.70
N CYS A 48 6.10 -3.21 -1.74
CA CYS A 48 6.76 -4.23 -2.54
C CYS A 48 7.83 -4.97 -1.72
N ASN A 49 7.89 -6.29 -1.87
CA ASN A 49 8.86 -7.17 -1.21
C ASN A 49 10.07 -7.51 -2.10
N CYS A 50 10.25 -6.83 -3.25
CA CYS A 50 11.45 -7.02 -4.06
C CYS A 50 12.71 -6.59 -3.30
N ARG A 51 13.88 -7.03 -3.77
CA ARG A 51 15.16 -6.78 -3.09
C ARG A 51 15.40 -5.29 -2.85
N GLU A 52 15.13 -4.45 -3.84
CA GLU A 52 15.31 -3.00 -3.76
C GLU A 52 14.37 -2.36 -2.73
N CYS A 53 13.09 -2.74 -2.76
CA CYS A 53 12.08 -2.18 -1.86
C CYS A 53 12.27 -2.65 -0.40
N LYS A 54 12.68 -3.91 -0.17
CA LYS A 54 12.98 -4.42 1.18
C LYS A 54 14.07 -3.62 1.90
N SER A 55 15.04 -3.07 1.16
CA SER A 55 16.12 -2.22 1.72
C SER A 55 15.83 -0.72 1.66
N SER A 56 14.76 -0.30 0.99
CA SER A 56 14.47 1.11 0.73
C SER A 56 13.71 1.75 1.88
N GLN A 57 14.04 3.02 2.18
CA GLN A 57 13.21 3.87 3.05
C GLN A 57 11.92 4.34 2.35
N ASN A 58 11.88 4.26 1.01
CA ASN A 58 10.76 4.62 0.16
C ASN A 58 10.44 3.45 -0.79
N PRO A 59 9.86 2.35 -0.29
CA PRO A 59 9.48 1.24 -1.15
C PRO A 59 8.32 1.66 -2.06
N HIS A 60 8.16 0.94 -3.18
CA HIS A 60 6.96 1.05 -3.98
C HIS A 60 5.77 0.46 -3.23
N PHE A 61 4.58 1.06 -3.35
CA PHE A 61 3.36 0.58 -2.70
C PHE A 61 2.26 0.29 -3.71
N TYR A 62 1.56 -0.82 -3.51
CA TYR A 62 0.40 -1.23 -4.30
C TYR A 62 -0.88 -1.10 -3.49
N ALA A 63 -1.98 -0.71 -4.13
CA ALA A 63 -3.29 -0.78 -3.50
C ALA A 63 -3.69 -2.24 -3.29
N PHE A 64 -4.26 -2.54 -2.12
CA PHE A 64 -4.73 -3.87 -1.74
C PHE A 64 -5.72 -4.45 -2.76
N GLU A 65 -6.67 -3.63 -3.24
CA GLU A 65 -7.65 -4.05 -4.25
C GLU A 65 -7.00 -4.40 -5.59
N THR A 66 -5.92 -3.73 -5.96
CA THR A 66 -5.14 -4.10 -7.16
C THR A 66 -4.51 -5.47 -6.97
N LEU A 67 -3.80 -5.69 -5.85
CA LEU A 67 -3.18 -6.98 -5.55
C LEU A 67 -4.22 -8.11 -5.49
N ARG A 68 -5.39 -7.85 -4.90
CA ARG A 68 -6.50 -8.81 -4.87
C ARG A 68 -6.88 -9.28 -6.27
N ARG A 69 -7.09 -8.36 -7.23
CA ARG A 69 -7.44 -8.70 -8.62
C ARG A 69 -6.35 -9.48 -9.33
N PHE A 70 -5.08 -9.12 -9.14
CA PHE A 70 -3.97 -9.87 -9.73
C PHE A 70 -3.88 -11.28 -9.16
N ARG A 71 -4.09 -11.46 -7.84
CA ARG A 71 -4.11 -12.77 -7.18
C ARG A 71 -5.24 -13.64 -7.71
N GLU A 72 -6.44 -13.09 -7.85
CA GLU A 72 -7.60 -13.79 -8.42
C GLU A 72 -7.34 -14.25 -9.86
N ASN A 73 -6.59 -13.48 -10.64
CA ASN A 73 -6.20 -13.83 -12.01
C ASN A 73 -4.90 -14.64 -12.10
N GLY A 74 -4.25 -14.97 -10.98
CA GLY A 74 -2.97 -15.68 -10.95
C GLY A 74 -1.81 -14.96 -11.64
N GLN A 75 -1.88 -13.63 -11.76
CA GLN A 75 -0.88 -12.83 -12.47
C GLN A 75 0.16 -12.22 -11.50
N PRO A 76 1.44 -12.19 -11.87
CA PRO A 76 2.43 -11.38 -11.16
C PRO A 76 2.21 -9.89 -11.48
N ILE A 77 2.79 -9.02 -10.64
CA ILE A 77 2.74 -7.57 -10.84
C ILE A 77 4.15 -6.99 -10.92
N GLN A 78 4.37 -5.96 -11.74
CA GLN A 78 5.68 -5.32 -11.88
C GLN A 78 5.92 -4.27 -10.80
N CYS A 79 7.07 -4.34 -10.13
CA CYS A 79 7.57 -3.25 -9.29
C CYS A 79 7.95 -2.03 -10.13
N GLN A 80 7.42 -0.86 -9.80
CA GLN A 80 7.71 0.37 -10.55
C GLN A 80 9.05 1.04 -10.19
N ASN A 81 9.73 0.52 -9.14
CA ASN A 81 11.08 0.96 -8.79
C ASN A 81 12.13 0.06 -9.47
N SER A 82 12.04 -1.26 -9.25
CA SER A 82 13.05 -2.22 -9.74
C SER A 82 12.72 -2.85 -11.10
N PHE A 83 11.51 -2.65 -11.62
CA PHE A 83 10.98 -3.28 -12.83
C PHE A 83 10.87 -4.82 -12.79
N GLU A 84 11.14 -5.43 -11.65
CA GLU A 84 11.01 -6.88 -11.41
C GLU A 84 9.53 -7.29 -11.33
N MET A 85 9.20 -8.44 -11.94
CA MET A 85 7.90 -9.09 -11.72
C MET A 85 7.92 -9.78 -10.36
N VAL A 86 7.05 -9.34 -9.45
CA VAL A 86 6.92 -9.89 -8.10
C VAL A 86 5.67 -10.74 -7.96
N ASN A 87 5.77 -11.78 -7.12
CA ASN A 87 4.66 -12.67 -6.81
C ASN A 87 3.66 -11.96 -5.89
N VAL A 88 2.41 -11.85 -6.33
CA VAL A 88 1.35 -11.15 -5.60
C VAL A 88 0.94 -11.86 -4.32
N SER A 89 0.91 -13.20 -4.31
CA SER A 89 0.64 -13.95 -3.08
C SER A 89 1.73 -13.68 -2.04
N GLY A 90 3.00 -13.64 -2.45
CA GLY A 90 4.11 -13.27 -1.56
C GLY A 90 3.92 -11.89 -0.93
N LEU A 91 3.54 -10.87 -1.73
CA LEU A 91 3.26 -9.52 -1.20
C LEU A 91 2.16 -9.51 -0.13
N MET A 92 1.09 -10.27 -0.33
CA MET A 92 -0.06 -10.29 0.58
C MET A 92 0.19 -11.18 1.80
N ASP A 93 0.80 -12.36 1.61
CA ASP A 93 1.09 -13.32 2.67
C ASP A 93 2.18 -12.82 3.61
N ASP A 94 3.14 -12.04 3.10
CA ASP A 94 4.16 -11.38 3.92
C ASP A 94 3.54 -10.38 4.92
N VAL A 95 2.33 -9.88 4.63
CA VAL A 95 1.60 -8.93 5.46
C VAL A 95 0.55 -9.61 6.36
N PHE A 96 -0.33 -10.42 5.78
CA PHE A 96 -1.51 -10.97 6.47
C PHE A 96 -1.34 -12.42 6.93
N GLY A 97 -0.28 -13.11 6.50
CA GLY A 97 -0.08 -14.54 6.75
C GLY A 97 -1.05 -15.43 5.97
N ARG A 98 -0.66 -16.69 5.77
CA ARG A 98 -1.63 -17.77 5.47
C ARG A 98 -2.05 -18.36 6.80
N ASP A 99 -3.31 -18.80 6.92
CA ASP A 99 -3.92 -19.41 8.11
C ASP A 99 -3.20 -20.70 8.63
N ARG A 100 -2.00 -21.04 8.14
CA ARG A 100 -1.34 -22.34 8.39
C ARG A 100 0.18 -22.32 8.59
N ASP A 101 0.82 -21.22 8.95
CA ASP A 101 2.26 -21.28 9.27
C ASP A 101 2.63 -20.48 10.53
N TYR A 102 2.62 -21.21 11.65
CA TYR A 102 3.22 -20.82 12.92
C TYR A 102 4.75 -20.93 12.82
N GLY A 103 5.43 -19.80 13.03
CA GLY A 103 6.87 -19.76 13.28
C GLY A 103 7.73 -19.44 12.06
N LYS A 104 8.07 -18.16 11.89
CA LYS A 104 9.39 -17.67 11.45
C LYS A 104 9.47 -16.14 11.58
N ASP A 105 10.51 -15.67 12.27
CA ASP A 105 10.80 -14.27 12.54
C ASP A 105 11.35 -13.53 11.30
N GLU A 106 10.51 -13.20 10.31
CA GLU A 106 10.93 -12.36 9.17
C GLU A 106 10.23 -11.01 9.15
N LYS A 107 10.95 -9.88 9.26
CA LYS A 107 10.42 -8.49 9.23
C LYS A 107 9.17 -8.33 8.35
N VAL A 108 8.01 -8.02 8.96
CA VAL A 108 6.78 -7.70 8.19
C VAL A 108 6.93 -6.31 7.59
N PRO A 109 6.59 -6.14 6.32
CA PRO A 109 6.74 -4.85 5.69
C PRO A 109 5.57 -3.93 6.08
N ASP A 110 5.83 -2.62 6.12
CA ASP A 110 4.88 -1.62 6.64
C ASP A 110 3.58 -1.56 5.85
N VAL A 111 2.42 -1.63 6.49
CA VAL A 111 1.15 -1.35 5.81
C VAL A 111 0.83 0.14 5.94
N ILE A 112 0.49 0.76 4.82
CA ILE A 112 0.02 2.16 4.80
C ILE A 112 -1.48 2.16 4.54
N VAL A 113 -2.23 2.85 5.40
CA VAL A 113 -3.66 3.11 5.19
C VAL A 113 -3.83 4.59 4.88
N ASN A 114 -4.22 4.90 3.64
CA ASN A 114 -4.50 6.26 3.20
C ASN A 114 -5.98 6.57 3.41
N ILE A 115 -6.31 7.69 4.07
CA ILE A 115 -7.67 8.07 4.47
C ILE A 115 -8.11 9.35 3.75
N THR A 116 -9.04 9.29 2.81
CA THR A 116 -9.60 10.47 2.13
C THR A 116 -10.99 10.83 2.70
N ASN A 117 -11.16 12.07 3.17
CA ASN A 117 -12.50 12.60 3.47
C ASN A 117 -13.06 13.24 2.20
N ILE A 118 -14.21 12.76 1.71
CA ILE A 118 -15.00 13.52 0.74
C ILE A 118 -15.92 14.44 1.54
N GLY A 119 -15.38 15.56 2.00
CA GLY A 119 -16.09 16.57 2.78
C GLY A 119 -15.53 17.96 2.52
N GLY A 120 -16.01 18.59 1.44
CA GLY A 120 -16.01 20.03 1.20
C GLY A 120 -14.66 20.72 1.03
N ASP A 121 -14.15 20.73 -0.20
CA ASP A 121 -13.43 21.87 -0.79
C ASP A 121 -13.46 21.68 -2.32
N VAL A 122 -14.45 22.28 -2.97
CA VAL A 122 -14.35 22.61 -4.40
C VAL A 122 -13.69 23.98 -4.46
N SER A 123 -12.37 24.01 -4.39
CA SER A 123 -11.57 25.19 -4.69
C SER A 123 -10.53 24.79 -5.71
N GLY A 124 -10.75 25.27 -6.94
CA GLY A 124 -10.04 24.86 -8.14
C GLY A 124 -8.54 25.18 -8.11
N SER A 125 -7.83 24.47 -8.97
CA SER A 125 -6.62 24.99 -9.60
C SER A 125 -6.73 24.72 -11.09
N THR A 126 -7.13 25.78 -11.77
CA THR A 126 -7.13 25.98 -13.22
C THR A 126 -5.69 26.19 -13.71
N MET A 127 -5.37 25.56 -14.85
CA MET A 127 -4.30 25.88 -15.82
C MET A 127 -2.84 25.65 -15.34
N ALA A 128 -1.89 25.22 -16.19
CA ALA A 128 -1.57 25.80 -17.49
C ALA A 128 -0.66 24.89 -18.36
N THR A 129 -1.00 24.89 -19.65
CA THR A 129 -0.11 25.07 -20.83
C THR A 129 0.97 24.03 -21.16
N GLY A 130 0.88 23.54 -22.40
CA GLY A 130 1.78 22.54 -22.97
C GLY A 130 3.17 23.04 -23.32
N ASN A 131 4.00 22.08 -23.69
CA ASN A 131 5.25 22.31 -24.39
C ASN A 131 5.34 21.36 -25.58
N ARG A 132 5.25 21.95 -26.78
CA ARG A 132 5.73 21.35 -28.03
C ARG A 132 7.26 21.44 -27.99
N ASN A 133 7.95 20.31 -27.92
CA ASN A 133 9.35 20.26 -28.32
C ASN A 133 9.42 19.78 -29.77
N VAL A 134 9.78 20.73 -30.63
CA VAL A 134 10.16 20.53 -32.03
C VAL A 134 11.54 19.88 -32.02
N ILE A 135 11.64 18.63 -32.49
CA ILE A 135 12.92 18.06 -32.87
C ILE A 135 13.16 18.45 -34.33
N LYS A 136 14.10 19.37 -34.56
CA LYS A 136 14.75 19.56 -35.87
C LYS A 136 15.60 18.32 -36.13
N GLN A 137 15.35 17.60 -37.21
CA GLN A 137 16.33 16.70 -37.82
C GLN A 137 16.89 17.42 -39.05
N GLY A 138 18.22 17.43 -39.15
CA GLY A 138 18.96 17.93 -40.30
C GLY A 138 19.03 16.92 -41.44
#